data_AF-A0A7I7QJD5-F1
#
_entry.id   AF-A0A7I7QJD5-F1
#
_cell.length_a   1.000
_cell.length_b   1.000
_cell.length_c   1.000
_cell.angle_alpha   90.00
_cell.angle_beta   90.00
_cell.angle_gamma   90.00
#
_symmetry.space_group_name_H-M   'P 1'
#
loop_
_entity.id
_entity.type
_entity.pdbx_description
1 polymer ?
#
loop_
_entity_poly.entity_id
_entity_poly.type
_entity_poly.pdbx_seq_one_letter_code
_entity_poly.pdbx_strand_id
1 'polypeptide(L)'
;MDVFEVGDCVEIPSGTPDGPGSLRAAEVPCSIDPSYTVGATADDSGACPSAEYQHLSADTVDPTTKRLCLVPNLVADHCYVMEMPVGVLERADCTDRGQDGLLVQVTQRLDVRDQRACPSASGQFAWPYPSPARTYCTLTIY
;
A
#
# COMPACT_ATOMS: atom_id res chain seq x y z
N MET A 1 19.78 -1.13 -12.86
CA MET A 1 18.33 -0.86 -12.87
C MET A 1 17.73 -2.06 -12.22
N ASP A 2 17.18 -1.88 -11.03
CA ASP A 2 16.50 -2.95 -10.31
C ASP A 2 15.27 -3.36 -11.13
N VAL A 3 15.09 -4.66 -11.33
CA VAL A 3 13.98 -5.23 -12.07
C VAL A 3 13.17 -6.00 -11.04
N PHE A 4 11.97 -5.54 -10.74
CA PHE A 4 11.06 -6.24 -9.84
C PHE A 4 10.14 -7.17 -10.64
N GLU A 5 10.00 -8.39 -10.16
CA GLU A 5 9.11 -9.40 -10.71
C GLU A 5 7.82 -9.51 -9.88
N VAL A 6 6.77 -10.08 -10.49
CA VAL A 6 5.53 -10.38 -9.76
C VAL A 6 5.84 -11.40 -8.66
N GLY A 7 5.48 -11.06 -7.42
CA GLY A 7 5.77 -11.85 -6.23
C GLY A 7 6.89 -11.25 -5.36
N ASP A 8 7.74 -10.39 -5.91
CA ASP A 8 8.76 -9.69 -5.14
C ASP A 8 8.12 -8.78 -4.09
N CYS A 9 8.88 -8.50 -3.03
CA CYS A 9 8.47 -7.57 -2.00
C CYS A 9 9.38 -6.35 -1.96
N VAL A 10 8.76 -5.19 -1.85
CA VAL A 10 9.45 -3.91 -1.83
C VAL A 10 9.00 -3.05 -0.66
N GLU A 11 9.88 -2.21 -0.17
CA GLU A 11 9.52 -1.06 0.65
C GLU A 11 9.48 0.19 -0.24
N ILE A 12 8.59 1.10 0.10
CA ILE A 12 8.57 2.45 -0.46
C ILE A 12 8.93 3.37 0.71
N PRO A 13 10.04 4.12 0.64
CA PRO A 13 10.44 4.98 1.74
C PRO A 13 9.35 6.04 2.00
N SER A 14 9.03 6.25 3.28
CA SER A 14 8.13 7.33 3.72
C SER A 14 8.83 8.69 3.66
N GLY A 15 8.04 9.76 3.65
CA GLY A 15 8.53 11.13 3.68
C GLY A 15 8.50 11.88 2.34
N THR A 16 8.90 13.15 2.39
CA THR A 16 8.82 14.07 1.24
C THR A 16 9.89 13.73 0.21
N PRO A 17 9.53 13.42 -1.05
CA PRO A 17 10.50 13.15 -2.10
C PRO A 17 11.37 14.37 -2.40
N ASP A 18 12.68 14.19 -2.57
CA ASP A 18 13.67 15.24 -2.85
C ASP A 18 13.55 15.87 -4.26
N GLY A 19 12.62 15.36 -5.08
CA GLY A 19 12.36 15.85 -6.44
C GLY A 19 11.72 14.80 -7.36
N PRO A 20 11.57 15.09 -8.66
CA PRO A 20 11.05 14.14 -9.64
C PRO A 20 11.88 12.85 -9.69
N GLY A 21 11.24 11.69 -9.67
CA GLY A 21 11.90 10.37 -9.70
C GLY A 21 12.82 10.04 -8.52
N SER A 22 12.68 10.76 -7.40
CA SER A 22 13.47 10.51 -6.18
C SER A 22 12.89 9.41 -5.30
N LEU A 23 11.57 9.19 -5.34
CA LEU A 23 10.93 8.09 -4.61
C LEU A 23 11.11 6.79 -5.39
N ARG A 24 11.76 5.80 -4.76
CA ARG A 24 12.14 4.53 -5.37
C ARG A 24 11.80 3.37 -4.45
N ALA A 25 11.22 2.33 -5.01
CA ALA A 25 11.11 1.04 -4.35
C ALA A 25 12.49 0.43 -4.11
N ALA A 26 12.64 -0.25 -2.97
CA ALA A 26 13.79 -1.09 -2.67
C ALA A 26 13.30 -2.49 -2.33
N GLU A 27 13.98 -3.53 -2.84
CA GLU A 27 13.63 -4.92 -2.52
C GLU A 27 13.87 -5.20 -1.03
N VAL A 28 12.89 -5.84 -0.38
CA VAL A 28 12.95 -6.24 1.03
C VAL A 28 12.25 -7.59 1.23
N PRO A 29 12.52 -8.29 2.35
CA PRO A 29 11.72 -9.45 2.73
C PRO A 29 10.24 -9.07 2.92
N CYS A 30 9.31 -9.92 2.44
CA CYS A 30 7.86 -9.72 2.61
C CYS A 30 7.37 -9.67 4.07
N SER A 31 8.24 -10.01 5.03
CA SER A 31 7.97 -9.94 6.46
C SER A 31 8.21 -8.55 7.07
N ILE A 32 8.79 -7.62 6.30
CA ILE A 32 8.92 -6.22 6.72
C ILE A 32 7.54 -5.56 6.75
N ASP A 33 7.31 -4.71 7.75
CA ASP A 33 6.01 -4.14 8.09
C ASP A 33 6.02 -2.59 8.12
N PRO A 34 5.35 -1.92 7.16
CA PRO A 34 4.77 -2.49 5.95
C PRO A 34 5.83 -2.72 4.87
N SER A 35 5.65 -3.79 4.10
CA SER A 35 6.22 -3.96 2.76
C SER A 35 5.07 -4.09 1.76
N TYR A 36 5.38 -4.18 0.47
CA TYR A 36 4.41 -4.35 -0.60
C TYR A 36 4.83 -5.51 -1.48
N THR A 37 3.92 -6.45 -1.75
CA THR A 37 4.11 -7.45 -2.79
C THR A 37 3.78 -6.85 -4.15
N VAL A 38 4.66 -7.06 -5.13
CA VAL A 38 4.38 -6.75 -6.54
C VAL A 38 3.34 -7.75 -7.05
N GLY A 39 2.10 -7.30 -7.18
CA GLY A 39 0.97 -8.14 -7.58
C GLY A 39 0.78 -8.24 -9.09
N ALA A 40 1.13 -7.16 -9.79
CA ALA A 40 1.18 -7.07 -11.24
C ALA A 40 2.13 -5.94 -11.66
N THR A 41 2.35 -5.83 -12.96
CA THR A 41 2.98 -4.67 -13.58
C THR A 41 1.94 -3.89 -14.39
N ALA A 42 2.11 -2.58 -14.43
CA ALA A 42 1.28 -1.69 -15.22
C ALA A 42 1.52 -1.94 -16.71
N ASP A 43 0.47 -1.77 -17.52
CA ASP A 43 0.55 -1.86 -18.97
C ASP A 43 1.38 -0.73 -19.59
N ASP A 44 1.49 -0.69 -20.93
CA ASP A 44 2.25 0.33 -21.65
C ASP A 44 1.75 1.76 -21.36
N SER A 45 0.45 1.93 -21.10
CA SER A 45 -0.16 3.21 -20.72
C SER A 45 0.14 3.63 -19.27
N GLY A 46 0.74 2.71 -18.50
CA GLY A 46 1.04 2.92 -17.09
C GLY A 46 -0.14 2.58 -16.18
N ALA A 47 -1.14 1.85 -16.65
CA ALA A 47 -2.31 1.49 -15.85
C ALA A 47 -2.17 0.09 -15.24
N CYS A 48 -2.53 -0.04 -13.97
CA CYS A 48 -2.67 -1.34 -13.32
C CYS A 48 -3.92 -2.09 -13.82
N PRO A 49 -3.90 -3.43 -13.88
CA PRO A 49 -5.03 -4.22 -14.38
C PRO A 49 -6.27 -4.19 -13.47
N SER A 50 -6.14 -3.67 -12.24
CA SER A 50 -7.25 -3.34 -11.34
C SER A 50 -6.95 -2.04 -10.60
N ALA A 51 -7.96 -1.22 -10.37
CA ALA A 51 -7.87 -0.01 -9.55
C ALA A 51 -7.73 -0.31 -8.04
N GLU A 52 -7.87 -1.58 -7.64
CA GLU A 52 -7.65 -2.03 -6.26
C GLU A 52 -6.17 -2.09 -5.88
N TYR A 53 -5.27 -2.18 -6.86
CA TYR A 53 -3.84 -2.14 -6.58
C TYR A 53 -3.44 -0.76 -6.06
N GLN A 54 -2.51 -0.76 -5.12
CA GLN A 54 -1.84 0.47 -4.74
C GLN A 54 -0.84 0.81 -5.84
N HIS A 55 -1.04 1.97 -6.46
CA HIS A 55 -0.29 2.37 -7.64
C HIS A 55 0.22 3.80 -7.48
N LEU A 56 1.54 3.95 -7.49
CA LEU A 56 2.20 5.23 -7.27
C LEU A 56 2.48 5.90 -8.63
N SER A 57 1.60 6.80 -9.06
CA SER A 57 1.70 7.44 -10.39
C SER A 57 2.30 8.85 -10.38
N ALA A 58 2.61 9.41 -9.20
CA ALA A 58 3.10 10.79 -9.06
C ALA A 58 4.48 11.01 -9.70
N ASP A 59 4.77 12.21 -10.19
CA ASP A 59 6.04 12.54 -10.87
C ASP A 59 7.29 12.46 -10.00
N THR A 60 7.10 12.45 -8.69
CA THR A 60 8.15 12.19 -7.70
C THR A 60 8.65 10.75 -7.71
N VAL A 61 7.90 9.82 -8.31
CA VAL A 61 8.19 8.38 -8.34
C VAL A 61 9.00 8.01 -9.58
N ASP A 62 10.03 7.19 -9.42
CA ASP A 62 10.87 6.79 -10.54
C ASP A 62 10.11 5.89 -11.54
N PRO A 63 10.52 5.83 -12.82
CA PRO A 63 9.81 5.07 -13.85
C PRO A 63 9.62 3.58 -13.55
N THR A 64 10.53 2.96 -12.81
CA THR A 64 10.45 1.55 -12.43
C THR A 64 9.36 1.35 -11.40
N THR A 65 9.39 2.13 -10.31
CA THR A 65 8.38 2.07 -9.24
C THR A 65 7.00 2.47 -9.75
N LYS A 66 6.90 3.44 -10.67
CA LYS A 66 5.65 3.84 -11.33
C LYS A 66 4.95 2.71 -12.08
N ARG A 67 5.66 1.64 -12.45
CA ARG A 67 5.08 0.48 -13.15
C ARG A 67 4.59 -0.60 -12.19
N LEU A 68 4.81 -0.49 -10.88
CA LEU A 68 4.45 -1.53 -9.93
C LEU A 68 2.99 -1.40 -9.48
N CYS A 69 2.26 -2.50 -9.55
CA CYS A 69 0.92 -2.63 -9.00
C CYS A 69 0.99 -3.40 -7.70
N LEU A 70 0.90 -2.68 -6.59
CA LEU A 70 1.31 -3.16 -5.28
C LEU A 70 0.13 -3.67 -4.46
N VAL A 71 0.38 -4.73 -3.70
CA VAL A 71 -0.49 -5.23 -2.63
C VAL A 71 0.26 -5.06 -1.31
N PRO A 72 -0.22 -4.23 -0.38
CA PRO A 72 0.49 -4.04 0.88
C PRO A 72 0.50 -5.34 1.70
N ASN A 73 1.58 -5.55 2.46
CA ASN A 73 1.76 -6.61 3.44
C ASN A 73 1.44 -6.05 4.83
N LEU A 74 0.19 -5.67 5.08
CA LEU A 74 -0.21 -5.15 6.40
C LEU A 74 -0.45 -6.29 7.39
N VAL A 75 -0.32 -5.94 8.67
CA VAL A 75 -0.48 -6.83 9.82
C VAL A 75 -1.73 -6.42 10.59
N ALA A 76 -2.51 -7.41 11.04
CA ALA A 76 -3.67 -7.14 11.90
C ALA A 76 -3.23 -6.52 13.23
N ASP A 77 -4.12 -5.71 13.81
CA ASP A 77 -3.95 -4.94 15.04
C ASP A 77 -2.89 -3.82 14.96
N HIS A 78 -2.22 -3.64 13.83
CA HIS A 78 -1.30 -2.51 13.59
C HIS A 78 -2.04 -1.30 13.00
N CYS A 79 -1.44 -0.13 13.21
CA CYS A 79 -1.90 1.12 12.62
C CYS A 79 -0.91 1.65 11.59
N TYR A 80 -1.45 2.31 10.59
CA TYR A 80 -0.70 2.89 9.50
C TYR A 80 -1.24 4.27 9.19
N VAL A 81 -0.34 5.19 8.85
CA VAL A 81 -0.73 6.46 8.23
C VAL A 81 -0.63 6.30 6.73
N MET A 82 -1.74 6.64 6.06
CA MET A 82 -1.75 6.79 4.62
C MET A 82 -1.33 8.21 4.28
N GLU A 83 -0.10 8.35 3.80
CA GLU A 83 0.46 9.62 3.34
C GLU A 83 -0.26 10.07 2.07
N MET A 84 -0.78 11.30 2.05
CA MET A 84 -1.42 11.88 0.87
C MET A 84 -0.51 12.94 0.25
N PRO A 85 -0.46 13.08 -1.10
CA PRO A 85 -1.25 12.38 -2.12
C PRO A 85 -0.58 11.11 -2.67
N VAL A 86 0.64 10.77 -2.22
CA VAL A 86 1.42 9.65 -2.77
C VAL A 86 0.72 8.32 -2.50
N GLY A 87 -0.02 8.23 -1.40
CA GLY A 87 -0.81 7.08 -1.00
C GLY A 87 0.02 5.96 -0.41
N VAL A 88 1.21 6.23 0.14
CA VAL A 88 2.06 5.23 0.81
C VAL A 88 1.55 5.00 2.22
N LEU A 89 1.59 3.75 2.69
CA LEU A 89 1.31 3.38 4.06
C LEU A 89 2.62 3.29 4.85
N GLU A 90 2.69 4.00 5.97
CA GLU A 90 3.77 3.94 6.95
C GLU A 90 3.22 3.41 8.27
N ARG A 91 4.01 2.59 8.99
CA ARG A 91 3.61 2.09 10.32
C ARG A 91 3.59 3.24 11.34
N ALA A 92 2.51 3.34 12.09
CA ALA A 92 2.31 4.39 13.09
C ALA A 92 1.81 3.82 14.42
N ASP A 93 1.89 4.64 15.47
CA ASP A 93 1.19 4.37 16.73
C ASP A 93 -0.29 4.75 16.57
N CYS A 94 -1.20 3.85 16.96
CA CYS A 94 -2.65 4.06 16.89
C CYS A 94 -3.14 5.26 17.71
N THR A 95 -2.32 5.77 18.62
CA THR A 95 -2.63 6.91 19.50
C THR A 95 -2.00 8.22 19.02
N ASP A 96 -1.14 8.17 18.01
CA ASP A 96 -0.46 9.36 17.48
C ASP A 96 -1.42 10.16 16.58
N ARG A 97 -1.82 11.33 17.08
CA ARG A 97 -2.73 12.26 16.40
C ARG A 97 -2.01 13.38 15.64
N GLY A 98 -0.68 13.38 15.65
CA GLY A 98 0.14 14.46 15.09
C GLY A 98 0.60 14.23 13.65
N GLN A 99 0.19 13.13 13.02
CA GLN A 99 0.69 12.75 11.70
C GLN A 99 -0.13 13.36 10.56
N ASP A 100 0.57 13.79 9.51
CA ASP A 100 -0.05 14.28 8.29
C ASP A 100 -0.53 13.10 7.45
N GLY A 101 -1.84 12.85 7.45
CA GLY A 101 -2.45 11.78 6.65
C GLY A 101 -3.70 11.20 7.31
N LEU A 102 -4.16 10.07 6.80
CA LEU A 102 -5.28 9.32 7.37
C LEU A 102 -4.74 8.20 8.27
N LEU A 103 -5.09 8.20 9.56
CA LEU A 103 -4.66 7.13 10.47
C LEU A 103 -5.66 5.97 10.41
N VAL A 104 -5.17 4.80 10.05
CA VAL A 104 -5.99 3.62 9.81
C VAL A 104 -5.45 2.42 10.59
N GLN A 105 -6.31 1.78 11.37
CA GLN A 105 -6.02 0.49 11.98
C GLN A 105 -6.44 -0.65 11.07
N VAL A 106 -5.60 -1.66 10.90
CA VAL A 106 -6.02 -2.94 10.30
C VAL A 106 -6.62 -3.81 11.39
N THR A 107 -7.94 -3.97 11.40
CA THR A 107 -8.65 -4.79 12.38
C THR A 107 -8.63 -6.28 12.04
N GLN A 108 -8.49 -6.60 10.76
CA GLN A 108 -8.39 -7.98 10.29
C GLN A 108 -7.67 -8.04 8.95
N ARG A 109 -6.90 -9.12 8.75
CA ARG A 109 -6.37 -9.52 7.44
C ARG A 109 -6.99 -10.84 7.02
N LEU A 110 -7.34 -10.93 5.75
CA LEU A 110 -7.87 -12.13 5.11
C LEU A 110 -7.08 -12.38 3.82
N ASP A 111 -6.70 -13.63 3.55
CA ASP A 111 -6.03 -14.00 2.29
C ASP A 111 -7.07 -14.41 1.21
N VAL A 112 -8.11 -13.57 1.05
CA VAL A 112 -9.11 -13.64 -0.01
C VAL A 112 -9.39 -12.23 -0.52
N ARG A 113 -9.81 -12.08 -1.78
CA ARG A 113 -10.31 -10.81 -2.34
C ARG A 113 -11.82 -10.75 -2.16
N ASP A 114 -12.30 -10.04 -1.14
CA ASP A 114 -13.73 -9.91 -0.84
C ASP A 114 -14.06 -8.53 -0.26
N GLN A 115 -14.75 -7.71 -1.04
CA GLN A 115 -15.16 -6.35 -0.65
C GLN A 115 -16.23 -6.32 0.46
N ARG A 116 -16.81 -7.48 0.82
CA ARG A 116 -17.89 -7.60 1.81
C ARG A 116 -17.47 -8.37 3.06
N ALA A 117 -16.19 -8.73 3.19
CA ALA A 117 -15.72 -9.54 4.30
C ALA A 117 -15.69 -8.80 5.65
N CYS A 118 -15.72 -7.46 5.63
CA CYS A 118 -15.57 -6.62 6.82
C CYS A 118 -16.91 -6.11 7.35
N PRO A 119 -17.02 -5.83 8.67
CA PRO A 119 -18.23 -5.27 9.24
C PRO A 119 -18.59 -3.92 8.61
N SER A 120 -19.88 -3.70 8.34
CA SER A 120 -20.39 -2.45 7.77
C SER A 120 -20.72 -1.42 8.85
N ALA A 121 -19.78 -1.12 9.74
CA ALA A 121 -19.91 -0.09 10.77
C ALA A 121 -19.26 1.23 10.30
N SER A 122 -19.67 2.36 10.88
CA SER A 122 -19.11 3.67 10.54
C SER A 122 -17.58 3.70 10.75
N GLY A 123 -16.86 4.21 9.76
CA GLY A 123 -15.39 4.27 9.77
C GLY A 123 -14.71 2.93 9.46
N GLN A 124 -15.46 1.86 9.21
CA GLN A 124 -14.89 0.58 8.80
C GLN A 124 -14.99 0.38 7.29
N PHE A 125 -13.91 -0.12 6.69
CA PHE A 125 -13.81 -0.36 5.26
C PHE A 125 -13.16 -1.70 4.96
N ALA A 126 -13.49 -2.28 3.80
CA ALA A 126 -12.77 -3.40 3.24
C ALA A 126 -11.85 -2.89 2.12
N TRP A 127 -10.56 -3.17 2.21
CA TRP A 127 -9.58 -2.90 1.16
C TRP A 127 -9.19 -4.24 0.50
N PRO A 128 -9.90 -4.66 -0.56
CA PRO A 128 -9.59 -5.87 -1.30
C PRO A 128 -8.45 -5.62 -2.29
N TYR A 129 -7.59 -6.61 -2.46
CA TYR A 129 -6.49 -6.66 -3.42
C TYR A 129 -6.55 -7.98 -4.20
N PRO A 130 -6.30 -7.97 -5.52
CA PRO A 130 -6.62 -9.12 -6.36
C PRO A 130 -5.53 -10.21 -6.40
N SER A 131 -4.24 -9.86 -6.47
CA SER A 131 -3.15 -10.84 -6.53
C SER A 131 -1.87 -10.29 -5.86
N PRO A 132 -1.31 -10.94 -4.83
CA PRO A 132 -1.94 -12.02 -4.08
C PRO A 132 -3.29 -11.57 -3.50
N ALA A 133 -4.26 -12.48 -3.48
CA ALA A 133 -5.60 -12.16 -3.00
C ALA A 133 -5.54 -11.82 -1.50
N ARG A 134 -5.91 -10.59 -1.15
CA ARG A 134 -5.96 -10.13 0.23
C ARG A 134 -7.13 -9.19 0.44
N THR A 135 -7.66 -9.15 1.66
CA THR A 135 -8.58 -8.12 2.11
C THR A 135 -8.16 -7.67 3.48
N TYR A 136 -8.04 -6.36 3.64
CA TYR A 136 -7.82 -5.72 4.94
C TYR A 136 -9.12 -5.09 5.40
N CYS A 137 -9.59 -5.52 6.57
CA CYS A 137 -10.60 -4.76 7.29
C CYS A 137 -9.91 -3.66 8.04
N THR A 138 -10.35 -2.44 7.79
CA THR A 138 -9.74 -1.25 8.33
C THR A 138 -10.73 -0.45 9.16
N LEU A 139 -10.22 0.27 10.16
CA LEU A 139 -10.94 1.27 10.93
C LEU A 139 -10.18 2.58 10.82
N THR A 140 -10.82 3.60 10.24
CA THR A 140 -10.31 4.97 10.28
C THR A 140 -10.42 5.49 11.71
N ILE A 141 -9.29 5.93 12.27
CA ILE A 141 -9.23 6.48 13.63
C ILE A 141 -9.37 8.01 13.56
N TYR A 142 -8.63 8.67 12.66
CA TYR A 142 -8.63 10.13 12.46
C TYR A 142 -8.46 10.47 10.97
#